data_AF-A0A9E0RSF0-F1
#
_entry.id   AF-A0A9E0RSF0-F1
#
_cell.length_a   1.000
_cell.length_b   1.000
_cell.length_c   1.000
_cell.angle_alpha   90.00
_cell.angle_beta   90.00
_cell.angle_gamma   90.00
#
_symmetry.space_group_name_H-M   'P 1'
#
loop_
_entity.id
_entity.type
_entity.pdbx_description
1 polymer ?
#
loop_
_entity_poly.entity_id
_entity_poly.type
_entity_poly.pdbx_seq_one_letter_code
_entity_poly.pdbx_strand_id
1 'polypeptide(L)'
;MNLSDNEKRLYGLDTQRLIQMGPHALHRDTLPAFQLLQSRARESGYSLAIVSAYRSYEHQLKIWNAKASGERAVLDASGEPIDIMSLTDEQRVPALMKWSALPGASRHHWGTDIDIYDEAAVPDDYDVQLLPSEGV
;
A
#
# COMPACT_ATOMS: atom_id res chain seq x y z
N MET A 1 -4.51 16.21 22.99
CA MET A 1 -3.30 15.40 23.22
C MET A 1 -2.28 15.84 22.16
N ASN A 2 -1.07 16.23 22.55
CA ASN A 2 -0.02 16.60 21.59
C ASN A 2 0.81 15.35 21.28
N LEU A 3 0.79 14.90 20.02
CA LEU A 3 1.63 13.79 19.57
C LEU A 3 3.09 14.24 19.48
N SER A 4 4.00 13.39 19.92
CA SER A 4 5.44 13.51 19.64
C SER A 4 5.72 13.34 18.14
N ASP A 5 6.89 13.79 17.69
CA ASP A 5 7.26 13.66 16.27
C ASP A 5 7.41 12.19 15.84
N ASN A 6 7.82 11.31 16.77
CA ASN A 6 7.83 9.87 16.51
C ASN A 6 6.43 9.31 16.32
N GLU A 7 5.45 9.71 17.14
CA GLU A 7 4.06 9.26 16.98
C GLU A 7 3.44 9.81 15.69
N LYS A 8 3.69 11.07 15.34
CA LYS A 8 3.25 11.63 14.07
C LYS A 8 3.79 10.82 12.90
N ARG A 9 5.07 10.45 12.92
CA ARG A 9 5.67 9.59 11.89
C ARG A 9 5.03 8.20 11.85
N LEU A 10 4.83 7.57 13.00
CA LEU A 10 4.23 6.23 13.07
C LEU A 10 2.82 6.21 12.48
N TYR A 11 2.05 7.28 12.69
CA TYR A 11 0.67 7.38 12.23
C TYR A 11 0.51 8.01 10.84
N GLY A 12 1.60 8.35 10.15
CA GLY A 12 1.54 8.91 8.80
C GLY A 12 1.10 10.37 8.77
N LEU A 13 1.37 11.11 9.84
CA LEU A 13 1.09 12.54 10.02
C LEU A 13 2.36 13.41 9.85
N ASP A 14 3.48 12.81 9.46
CA ASP A 14 4.74 13.49 9.19
C ASP A 14 5.37 13.00 7.87
N THR A 15 6.02 13.92 7.15
CA THR A 15 6.69 13.65 5.87
C THR A 15 8.15 14.11 5.83
N GLN A 16 8.72 14.62 6.94
CA GLN A 16 10.03 15.27 6.94
C GLN A 16 11.20 14.37 6.50
N ARG A 17 11.07 13.06 6.68
CA ARG A 17 12.12 12.07 6.33
C ARG A 17 11.89 11.37 5.01
N LEU A 18 10.90 11.81 4.25
CA LEU A 18 10.56 11.23 2.96
C LEU A 18 11.29 11.95 1.83
N ILE A 19 11.75 11.18 0.87
CA ILE A 19 12.34 11.64 -0.38
C ILE A 19 11.41 11.25 -1.52
N GLN A 20 11.18 12.17 -2.44
CA GLN A 20 10.34 11.94 -3.62
C GLN A 20 11.06 11.09 -4.67
N MET A 21 10.35 10.16 -5.27
CA MET A 21 10.76 9.33 -6.40
C MET A 21 9.56 9.18 -7.34
N GLY A 22 9.54 9.96 -8.42
CA GLY A 22 8.38 10.01 -9.32
C GLY A 22 7.12 10.46 -8.57
N PRO A 23 5.99 9.72 -8.67
CA PRO A 23 4.76 10.04 -7.92
C PRO A 23 4.77 9.52 -6.48
N HIS A 24 5.85 8.87 -6.03
CA HIS A 24 5.93 8.21 -4.73
C HIS A 24 6.90 8.92 -3.79
N ALA A 25 6.69 8.70 -2.49
CA ALA A 25 7.62 9.13 -1.46
C ALA A 25 8.09 7.93 -0.64
N LEU A 26 9.39 7.86 -0.38
CA LEU A 26 10.02 6.77 0.38
C LEU A 26 10.83 7.38 1.53
N HIS A 27 11.02 6.64 2.61
CA HIS A 27 11.97 7.02 3.64
C HIS A 27 13.37 7.18 3.02
N ARG A 28 14.13 8.18 3.46
CA ARG A 28 15.47 8.51 2.93
C ARG A 28 16.43 7.32 2.87
N ASP A 29 16.29 6.36 3.79
CA ASP A 29 17.13 5.16 3.86
C ASP A 29 16.58 4.02 2.99
N THR A 30 15.29 4.04 2.63
CA THR A 30 14.65 3.03 1.77
C THR A 30 14.90 3.30 0.29
N LEU A 31 14.94 4.57 -0.12
CA LEU A 31 15.21 4.96 -1.51
C LEU A 31 16.47 4.31 -2.11
N PRO A 32 17.67 4.43 -1.50
CA PRO A 32 18.88 3.81 -2.05
C PRO A 32 18.82 2.28 -2.04
N ALA A 33 18.16 1.68 -1.04
CA ALA A 33 17.97 0.23 -0.99
C ALA A 33 17.07 -0.27 -2.13
N PHE A 34 15.98 0.45 -2.43
CA PHE A 34 15.10 0.14 -3.55
C PHE A 34 15.79 0.32 -4.91
N GLN A 35 16.58 1.39 -5.09
CA GLN A 35 17.35 1.60 -6.32
C GLN A 35 18.37 0.48 -6.55
N LEU A 36 19.02 0.00 -5.48
CA LEU A 36 19.90 -1.17 -5.57
C LEU A 36 19.14 -2.43 -5.99
N LEU A 37 17.96 -2.67 -5.40
CA LEU A 37 17.08 -3.78 -5.80
C LEU A 37 16.67 -3.68 -7.29
N GLN A 38 16.24 -2.50 -7.75
CA GLN A 38 15.91 -2.26 -9.16
C GLN A 38 17.09 -2.54 -10.09
N SER A 39 18.31 -2.14 -9.70
CA SER A 39 19.52 -2.42 -10.50
C SER A 39 19.77 -3.92 -10.65
N ARG A 40 19.70 -4.67 -9.54
CA ARG A 40 19.90 -6.13 -9.53
C ARG A 40 18.79 -6.88 -10.28
N ALA A 41 17.56 -6.41 -10.16
CA ALA A 41 16.43 -6.97 -10.90
C ALA A 41 16.60 -6.77 -12.41
N ARG A 42 17.07 -5.59 -12.83
CA ARG A 42 17.38 -5.30 -14.24
C ARG A 42 18.51 -6.17 -14.79
N GLU A 43 19.56 -6.41 -14.01
CA GLU A 43 20.62 -7.38 -14.36
C GLU A 43 20.07 -8.80 -14.57
N SER A 44 18.95 -9.11 -13.93
CA SER A 44 18.26 -10.41 -14.00
C SER A 44 17.11 -10.42 -15.02
N GLY A 45 16.89 -9.34 -15.77
CA GLY A 45 15.86 -9.25 -16.81
C GLY A 45 14.48 -8.71 -16.37
N TYR A 46 14.33 -8.22 -15.13
CA TYR A 46 13.08 -7.67 -14.61
C TYR A 46 13.09 -6.13 -14.58
N SER A 47 11.93 -5.50 -14.80
CA SER A 47 11.74 -4.05 -14.70
C SER A 47 10.87 -3.70 -13.50
N LEU A 48 11.47 -3.65 -12.30
CA LEU A 48 10.69 -3.36 -11.09
C LEU A 48 10.21 -1.90 -11.04
N ALA A 49 8.90 -1.71 -10.90
CA ALA A 49 8.24 -0.43 -10.65
C ALA A 49 7.45 -0.46 -9.33
N ILE A 50 7.11 0.72 -8.81
CA ILE A 50 6.35 0.87 -7.57
C ILE A 50 4.86 0.98 -7.91
N VAL A 51 4.03 0.14 -7.29
CA VAL A 51 2.57 0.32 -7.26
C VAL A 51 2.21 1.33 -6.18
N SER A 52 2.81 1.18 -4.99
CA SER A 52 2.54 2.07 -3.87
C SER A 52 3.70 2.15 -2.87
N ALA A 53 3.83 3.27 -2.17
CA ALA A 53 4.88 3.53 -1.18
C ALA A 53 4.27 4.26 0.03
N TYR A 54 4.83 5.41 0.44
CA TYR A 54 4.27 6.19 1.53
C TYR A 54 2.79 6.50 1.33
N ARG A 55 2.01 6.34 2.41
CA ARG A 55 0.62 6.81 2.50
C ARG A 55 0.47 7.64 3.76
N SER A 56 -0.10 8.84 3.66
CA SER A 56 -0.48 9.62 4.84
C SER A 56 -1.63 8.93 5.58
N TYR A 57 -1.88 9.38 6.81
CA TYR A 57 -3.07 8.97 7.56
C TYR A 57 -4.35 9.16 6.73
N GLU A 58 -4.52 10.33 6.12
CA GLU A 58 -5.71 10.69 5.34
C GLU A 58 -5.86 9.82 4.10
N HIS A 59 -4.75 9.48 3.42
CA HIS A 59 -4.81 8.58 2.28
C HIS A 59 -5.24 7.16 2.71
N GLN A 60 -4.66 6.63 3.79
CA GLN A 60 -5.06 5.31 4.30
C GLN A 60 -6.52 5.32 4.78
N LEU A 61 -6.99 6.42 5.39
CA LEU A 61 -8.39 6.61 5.77
C LEU A 61 -9.34 6.58 4.57
N LYS A 62 -8.97 7.22 3.46
CA LYS A 62 -9.76 7.16 2.21
C LYS A 62 -9.87 5.73 1.68
N ILE A 63 -8.76 5.00 1.62
CA ILE A 63 -8.76 3.59 1.18
C ILE A 63 -9.64 2.74 2.10
N TRP A 64 -9.49 2.92 3.41
CA TRP A 64 -10.28 2.21 4.41
C TRP A 64 -11.78 2.50 4.25
N ASN A 65 -12.15 3.77 4.11
CA ASN A 65 -13.56 4.18 3.99
C ASN A 65 -14.20 3.73 2.67
N ALA A 66 -13.44 3.71 1.56
CA ALA A 66 -13.90 3.16 0.30
C ALA A 66 -14.12 1.63 0.38
N LYS A 67 -13.33 0.92 1.20
CA LYS A 67 -13.50 -0.52 1.47
C LYS A 67 -14.57 -0.83 2.50
N ALA A 68 -14.74 -0.05 3.58
CA ALA A 68 -16.05 0.12 4.23
C ALA A 68 -16.98 0.78 3.18
N SER A 69 -18.20 1.23 3.37
CA SER A 69 -19.06 1.77 2.26
C SER A 69 -19.36 0.91 1.00
N GLY A 70 -18.45 0.06 0.49
CA GLY A 70 -18.64 -0.82 -0.67
C GLY A 70 -18.09 -0.28 -1.99
N GLU A 71 -17.50 0.91 -2.00
CA GLU A 71 -16.94 1.54 -3.21
C GLU A 71 -15.76 0.75 -3.80
N ARG A 72 -14.93 0.18 -2.93
CA ARG A 72 -13.80 -0.68 -3.31
C ARG A 72 -14.03 -2.11 -2.83
N ALA A 73 -13.81 -3.06 -3.73
CA ALA A 73 -13.95 -4.47 -3.43
C ALA A 73 -13.06 -4.90 -2.24
N VAL A 74 -13.63 -5.80 -1.45
CA VAL A 74 -12.94 -6.59 -0.43
C VAL A 74 -13.09 -8.03 -0.87
N LEU A 75 -12.00 -8.79 -0.79
CA LEU A 75 -11.98 -10.16 -1.30
C LEU A 75 -12.00 -11.14 -0.13
N ASP A 76 -12.41 -12.37 -0.38
CA ASP A 76 -12.17 -13.47 0.53
C ASP A 76 -10.78 -14.09 0.31
N ALA A 77 -10.50 -15.21 1.01
CA ALA A 77 -9.22 -15.89 0.90
C ALA A 77 -8.98 -16.55 -0.48
N SER A 78 -10.03 -16.73 -1.27
CA SER A 78 -9.97 -17.26 -2.63
C SER A 78 -9.79 -16.15 -3.68
N GLY A 79 -9.79 -14.87 -3.26
CA GLY A 79 -9.70 -13.73 -4.16
C GLY A 79 -11.05 -13.29 -4.72
N GLU A 80 -12.17 -13.84 -4.23
CA GLU A 80 -13.50 -13.52 -4.72
C GLU A 80 -14.09 -12.32 -3.95
N PRO A 81 -14.77 -11.37 -4.63
CA PRO A 81 -15.41 -10.24 -3.96
C PRO A 81 -16.48 -10.69 -2.96
N ILE A 82 -16.45 -10.12 -1.75
CA ILE A 82 -17.47 -10.32 -0.74
C ILE A 82 -18.40 -9.11 -0.64
N ASP A 83 -19.69 -9.35 -0.42
CA ASP A 83 -20.65 -8.31 -0.08
C ASP A 83 -20.47 -7.91 1.39
N ILE A 84 -19.63 -6.89 1.61
CA ILE A 84 -19.37 -6.35 2.94
C ILE A 84 -20.61 -5.72 3.60
N MET A 85 -21.64 -5.35 2.83
CA MET A 85 -22.84 -4.71 3.36
C MET A 85 -23.80 -5.73 3.97
N SER A 86 -23.61 -7.01 3.64
CA SER A 86 -24.31 -8.14 4.26
C SER A 86 -23.69 -8.61 5.60
N LEU A 87 -22.49 -8.15 5.93
CA LEU A 87 -21.76 -8.55 7.14
C LEU A 87 -22.22 -7.79 8.39
N THR A 88 -22.13 -8.43 9.55
CA THR A 88 -22.26 -7.71 10.84
C THR A 88 -21.03 -6.84 11.10
N ASP A 89 -21.14 -5.87 12.01
CA ASP A 89 -20.01 -4.99 12.36
C ASP A 89 -18.80 -5.79 12.87
N GLU A 90 -19.02 -6.86 13.64
CA GLU A 90 -17.98 -7.75 14.17
C GLU A 90 -17.28 -8.55 13.05
N GLN A 91 -17.96 -8.82 11.94
CA GLN A 91 -17.40 -9.52 10.79
C GLN A 91 -16.72 -8.57 9.82
N ARG A 92 -17.25 -7.34 9.70
CA ARG A 92 -16.83 -6.35 8.72
C ARG A 92 -15.41 -5.85 8.98
N VAL A 93 -15.09 -5.47 10.22
CA VAL A 93 -13.75 -4.96 10.54
C VAL A 93 -12.66 -6.00 10.26
N PRO A 94 -12.74 -7.26 10.74
CA PRO A 94 -11.79 -8.30 10.38
C PRO A 94 -11.68 -8.55 8.87
N ALA A 95 -12.81 -8.51 8.14
CA ALA A 95 -12.80 -8.69 6.70
C ALA A 95 -12.02 -7.57 5.98
N LEU A 96 -12.20 -6.31 6.39
CA LEU A 96 -11.45 -5.16 5.89
C LEU A 96 -9.96 -5.25 6.21
N MET A 97 -9.63 -5.65 7.44
CA MET A 97 -8.24 -5.74 7.93
C MET A 97 -7.39 -6.78 7.21
N LYS A 98 -8.00 -7.75 6.52
CA LYS A 98 -7.27 -8.70 5.67
C LYS A 98 -6.53 -8.02 4.52
N TRP A 99 -7.07 -6.91 4.01
CA TRP A 99 -6.56 -6.24 2.80
C TRP A 99 -6.11 -4.81 3.02
N SER A 100 -6.50 -4.18 4.14
CA SER A 100 -6.11 -2.82 4.47
C SER A 100 -5.79 -2.72 5.95
N ALA A 101 -4.63 -2.18 6.28
CA ALA A 101 -4.38 -1.74 7.64
C ALA A 101 -5.38 -0.64 8.04
N LEU A 102 -5.68 -0.56 9.34
CA LEU A 102 -6.40 0.58 9.91
C LEU A 102 -5.57 1.87 9.69
N PRO A 103 -6.23 3.03 9.50
CA PRO A 103 -5.53 4.31 9.43
C PRO A 103 -4.73 4.57 10.72
N GLY A 104 -3.45 4.89 10.58
CA GLY A 104 -2.50 4.98 11.69
C GLY A 104 -1.79 3.66 12.03
N ALA A 105 -2.23 2.52 11.51
CA ALA A 105 -1.60 1.21 11.73
C ALA A 105 -0.93 0.62 10.48
N SER A 106 -0.84 1.40 9.40
CA SER A 106 -0.21 0.97 8.14
C SER A 106 1.30 1.18 8.17
N ARG A 107 2.09 0.18 7.77
CA ARG A 107 3.56 0.33 7.61
C ARG A 107 3.93 1.30 6.49
N HIS A 108 3.05 1.49 5.50
CA HIS A 108 3.21 2.52 4.48
C HIS A 108 3.32 3.93 5.10
N HIS A 109 2.82 4.17 6.31
CA HIS A 109 3.01 5.45 7.00
C HIS A 109 4.47 5.81 7.25
N TRP A 110 5.36 4.81 7.31
CA TRP A 110 6.76 5.05 7.63
C TRP A 110 7.59 5.37 6.39
N GLY A 111 7.03 5.16 5.19
CA GLY A 111 7.72 5.28 3.91
C GLY A 111 8.77 4.18 3.67
N THR A 112 8.82 3.17 4.54
CA THR A 112 9.78 2.07 4.46
C THR A 112 9.28 0.91 3.61
N ASP A 113 7.97 0.76 3.52
CA ASP A 113 7.29 -0.33 2.86
C ASP A 113 6.78 0.12 1.49
N ILE A 114 7.01 -0.73 0.50
CA ILE A 114 6.67 -0.49 -0.90
C ILE A 114 6.01 -1.75 -1.47
N ASP A 115 4.96 -1.54 -2.26
CA ASP A 115 4.38 -2.55 -3.13
C ASP A 115 4.97 -2.36 -4.51
N ILE A 116 5.50 -3.44 -5.11
CA ILE A 116 6.22 -3.40 -6.38
C ILE A 116 5.71 -4.47 -7.34
N TYR A 117 5.94 -4.26 -8.62
CA TYR A 117 5.60 -5.21 -9.69
C TYR A 117 6.66 -5.16 -10.80
N ASP A 118 6.68 -6.17 -11.66
CA ASP A 118 7.46 -6.12 -12.89
C ASP A 118 6.65 -5.42 -13.99
N GLU A 119 7.06 -4.20 -14.31
CA GLU A 119 6.45 -3.37 -15.35
C GLU A 119 6.54 -4.03 -16.73
N ALA A 120 7.58 -4.82 -16.98
CA ALA A 120 7.73 -5.53 -18.24
C ALA A 120 6.78 -6.74 -18.39
N ALA A 121 6.14 -7.17 -17.29
CA ALA A 121 5.23 -8.32 -17.27
C ALA A 121 3.77 -7.95 -17.57
N VAL A 122 3.44 -6.67 -17.68
CA VAL A 122 2.07 -6.18 -17.93
C VAL A 122 2.03 -5.19 -19.10
N PRO A 123 0.89 -5.05 -19.79
CA PRO A 123 0.69 -3.96 -20.76
C PRO A 123 0.81 -2.56 -20.11
N ASP A 124 1.24 -1.56 -20.87
CA ASP A 124 1.41 -0.18 -20.40
C ASP A 124 0.13 0.46 -19.83
N ASP A 125 -1.05 -0.01 -20.26
CA ASP A 125 -2.37 0.48 -19.82
C ASP A 125 -3.01 -0.39 -18.73
N TYR A 126 -2.29 -1.39 -18.22
CA TYR A 126 -2.79 -2.28 -17.17
C TYR A 126 -2.69 -1.64 -15.79
N ASP A 127 -3.82 -1.53 -15.10
CA ASP A 127 -3.89 -1.03 -13.72
C ASP A 127 -3.67 -2.18 -12.72
N VAL A 128 -2.46 -2.27 -12.17
CA VAL A 128 -2.09 -3.32 -11.21
C VAL A 128 -2.86 -3.18 -9.90
N GLN A 129 -3.57 -4.23 -9.50
CA GLN A 129 -4.47 -4.19 -8.33
C GLN A 129 -3.93 -4.90 -7.09
N LEU A 130 -2.79 -5.59 -7.22
CA LEU A 130 -2.17 -6.49 -6.23
C LEU A 130 -3.12 -7.62 -5.81
N LEU A 131 -3.81 -8.20 -6.79
CA LEU A 131 -4.69 -9.34 -6.59
C LEU A 131 -3.88 -10.64 -6.47
N PRO A 132 -4.37 -11.66 -5.74
CA PRO A 132 -3.73 -12.97 -5.71
C PRO A 132 -3.47 -13.55 -7.11
N SER A 133 -4.33 -13.27 -8.09
CA SER A 133 -4.18 -13.70 -9.47
C SER A 133 -3.02 -13.03 -10.23
N GLU A 134 -2.48 -11.92 -9.73
CA GLU A 134 -1.34 -11.21 -10.32
C GLU A 134 0.00 -11.68 -9.74
N GLY A 135 -0.02 -12.44 -8.64
CA GLY A 135 1.15 -13.11 -8.08
C GLY A 135 1.29 -14.51 -8.65
N VAL A 136 1.85 -14.63 -9.86
CA VAL A 136 2.17 -15.91 -10.50
C VAL A 136 3.67 -16.11 -10.58
#